data_AF-A0A2J8STR6-F1
#
_entry.id   AF-A0A2J8STR6-F1
#
_cell.length_a   1.000
_cell.length_b   1.000
_cell.length_c   1.000
_cell.angle_alpha   90.00
_cell.angle_beta   90.00
_cell.angle_gamma   90.00
#
_symmetry.space_group_name_H-M   'P 1'
#
loop_
_entity.id
_entity.type
_entity.pdbx_description
1 polymer ?
#
loop_
_entity_poly.entity_id
_entity_poly.type
_entity_poly.pdbx_seq_one_letter_code
_entity_poly.pdbx_strand_id
1 'polypeptide(L)'
;MNTGQRRDGPLVLIGSGLSSEQQKMLSELAAILKAKKCAEFDSTVTHVVVPGDAVQSTLKCMLGILNGCWILKFEWVKACLRRKVCEQEEKYEIPEGPRRSRLNREQLHLILKDDHDEQ
;
A
#
# COMPACT_ATOMS: atom_id res chain seq x y z
N MET A 1 6.05 -1.52 21.70
CA MET A 1 5.02 -1.56 20.65
C MET A 1 5.62 -0.84 19.45
N ASN A 2 6.21 -1.59 18.52
CA ASN A 2 6.88 -0.98 17.37
C ASN A 2 5.79 -0.58 16.37
N THR A 3 5.36 0.67 16.42
CA THR A 3 4.45 1.24 15.44
C THR A 3 5.22 1.28 14.13
N GLY A 4 4.84 0.45 13.16
CA GLY A 4 5.49 0.33 11.86
C GLY A 4 5.82 1.71 11.30
N GLN A 5 7.11 2.03 11.19
CA GLN A 5 7.54 3.29 10.62
C GLN A 5 7.01 3.36 9.20
N ARG A 6 6.04 4.24 8.99
CA ARG A 6 5.62 4.65 7.64
C ARG A 6 6.89 5.09 6.93
N ARG A 7 7.13 4.57 5.72
CA ARG A 7 8.22 5.10 4.90
C ARG A 7 7.94 6.60 4.73
N ASP A 8 8.90 7.46 5.09
CA ASP A 8 8.80 8.93 5.04
C ASP A 8 8.70 9.52 3.61
N GLY A 9 8.15 8.75 2.67
CA GLY A 9 8.06 9.09 1.26
C GLY A 9 6.63 9.44 0.81
N PRO A 10 6.50 10.04 -0.38
CA PRO A 10 5.20 10.36 -0.95
C PRO A 10 4.38 9.09 -1.20
N LEU A 11 3.10 9.14 -0.82
CA LEU A 11 2.15 8.06 -1.08
C LEU A 11 1.83 7.99 -2.58
N VAL A 12 1.89 6.78 -3.12
CA VAL A 12 1.52 6.45 -4.50
C VAL A 12 0.54 5.29 -4.50
N LEU A 13 -0.70 5.56 -4.92
CA LEU A 13 -1.85 4.66 -4.84
C LEU A 13 -2.21 4.12 -6.23
N ILE A 14 -2.59 2.85 -6.30
CA ILE A 14 -3.16 2.22 -7.50
C ILE A 14 -4.32 1.31 -7.12
N GLY A 15 -5.34 1.26 -7.99
CA GLY A 15 -6.46 0.32 -7.85
C GLY A 15 -6.29 -0.91 -8.74
N SER A 16 -6.58 -2.09 -8.20
CA SER A 16 -6.61 -3.35 -8.95
C SER A 16 -8.00 -3.99 -8.85
N GLY A 17 -8.68 -4.16 -9.99
CA GLY A 17 -10.02 -4.76 -10.02
C GLY A 17 -11.13 -3.89 -9.41
N LEU A 18 -10.87 -2.61 -9.18
CA LEU A 18 -11.86 -1.66 -8.63
C LEU A 18 -12.89 -1.26 -9.69
N SER A 19 -14.15 -1.12 -9.27
CA SER A 19 -15.21 -0.51 -10.10
C SER A 19 -14.93 0.97 -10.40
N SER A 20 -15.61 1.55 -11.38
CA SER A 20 -15.48 2.98 -11.71
C SER A 20 -15.78 3.90 -10.51
N GLU A 21 -16.76 3.52 -9.68
CA GLU A 21 -17.09 4.26 -8.46
C GLU A 21 -15.98 4.15 -7.41
N GLN A 22 -15.45 2.93 -7.20
CA GLN A 22 -14.32 2.72 -6.30
C GLN A 22 -13.05 3.46 -6.78
N GLN A 23 -12.82 3.51 -8.10
CA GLN A 23 -11.72 4.27 -8.69
C GLN A 23 -11.87 5.78 -8.46
N LYS A 24 -13.11 6.30 -8.47
CA LYS A 24 -13.40 7.71 -8.16
C LYS A 24 -13.12 8.01 -6.69
N MET A 25 -13.58 7.15 -5.78
CA MET A 25 -13.29 7.28 -4.34
C MET A 25 -11.79 7.22 -4.05
N LEU A 26 -11.04 6.35 -4.75
CA LEU A 26 -9.59 6.29 -4.61
C LEU A 26 -8.91 7.58 -5.12
N SER A 27 -9.42 8.18 -6.20
CA SER A 27 -8.94 9.50 -6.67
C SER A 27 -9.22 10.61 -5.65
N GLU A 28 -10.41 10.63 -5.04
CA GLU A 28 -10.75 11.58 -3.98
C GLU A 28 -9.81 11.43 -2.78
N LEU A 29 -9.54 10.19 -2.38
CA LEU A 29 -8.63 9.91 -1.28
C LEU A 29 -7.20 10.39 -1.59
N ALA A 30 -6.72 10.16 -2.82
CA ALA A 30 -5.40 10.62 -3.23
C ALA A 30 -5.26 12.14 -3.07
N ALA A 31 -6.30 12.91 -3.42
CA ALA A 31 -6.31 14.36 -3.21
C ALA A 31 -6.25 14.74 -1.72
N ILE A 32 -7.04 14.08 -0.86
CA ILE A 32 -7.05 14.34 0.59
C ILE A 32 -5.70 14.05 1.24
N LEU A 33 -5.07 12.93 0.85
CA LEU A 33 -3.77 12.53 1.40
C LEU A 33 -2.58 13.21 0.73
N LYS A 34 -2.81 14.09 -0.27
CA LYS A 34 -1.76 14.66 -1.13
C LYS A 34 -0.87 13.57 -1.75
N ALA A 35 -1.49 12.44 -2.11
CA ALA A 35 -0.86 11.28 -2.71
C ALA A 35 -0.97 11.34 -4.24
N LYS A 36 -0.07 10.64 -4.94
CA LYS A 36 -0.21 10.37 -6.37
C LYS A 36 -1.15 9.18 -6.57
N LYS A 37 -1.99 9.22 -7.60
CA LYS A 37 -2.72 8.04 -8.09
C LYS A 37 -2.22 7.68 -9.48
N CYS A 38 -1.88 6.41 -9.70
CA CYS A 38 -1.44 5.89 -10.99
C CYS A 38 -2.49 4.98 -11.63
N ALA A 39 -2.50 4.91 -12.97
CA ALA A 39 -3.32 3.96 -13.72
C ALA A 39 -2.58 2.63 -13.93
N GLU A 40 -1.29 2.72 -14.23
CA GLU A 40 -0.37 1.59 -14.42
C GLU A 40 0.62 1.47 -13.27
N PHE A 41 1.14 0.26 -13.07
CA PHE A 41 2.08 -0.01 -12.00
C PHE A 41 3.51 0.44 -12.37
N ASP A 42 4.19 1.10 -11.44
CA ASP A 42 5.62 1.39 -11.49
C ASP A 42 6.26 1.11 -10.12
N SER A 43 7.59 1.13 -10.05
CA SER A 43 8.33 0.84 -8.81
C SER A 43 8.14 1.89 -7.70
N THR A 44 7.50 3.03 -7.99
CA THR A 44 7.18 4.07 -7.01
C THR A 44 5.87 3.80 -6.27
N VAL A 45 5.05 2.86 -6.76
CA VAL A 45 3.81 2.46 -6.11
C VAL A 45 4.07 1.98 -4.69
N THR A 46 3.27 2.51 -3.75
CA THR A 46 3.37 2.17 -2.32
C THR A 46 2.15 1.38 -1.83
N HIS A 47 0.99 1.60 -2.44
CA HIS A 47 -0.28 1.01 -2.03
C HIS A 47 -1.07 0.50 -3.23
N VAL A 48 -1.45 -0.78 -3.18
CA VAL A 48 -2.39 -1.40 -4.12
C VAL A 48 -3.69 -1.68 -3.38
N VAL A 49 -4.80 -1.11 -3.88
CA VAL A 49 -6.13 -1.30 -3.30
C VAL A 49 -6.93 -2.30 -4.12
N VAL A 50 -7.49 -3.31 -3.46
CA VAL A 50 -8.36 -4.35 -4.04
C VAL A 50 -9.81 -4.19 -3.57
N PRO A 51 -10.81 -4.64 -4.35
CA PRO A 51 -12.23 -4.38 -4.03
C PRO A 51 -12.76 -5.16 -2.83
N GLY A 52 -12.10 -6.25 -2.43
CA GLY A 52 -12.56 -7.17 -1.37
C GLY A 52 -11.42 -7.64 -0.46
N ASP A 53 -11.62 -8.79 0.18
CA ASP A 53 -10.75 -9.35 1.23
C ASP A 53 -9.76 -10.42 0.75
N ALA A 54 -9.83 -10.82 -0.52
CA ALA A 54 -8.90 -11.75 -1.15
C ALA A 54 -7.88 -11.04 -2.03
N VAL A 55 -6.66 -11.59 -2.09
CA VAL A 55 -5.69 -11.22 -3.12
C VAL A 55 -6.28 -11.56 -4.48
N GLN A 56 -6.30 -10.60 -5.39
CA GLN A 56 -6.66 -10.87 -6.77
C GLN A 56 -5.44 -11.34 -7.57
N SER A 57 -5.62 -12.35 -8.41
CA SER A 57 -4.61 -12.86 -9.35
C SER A 57 -4.45 -11.93 -10.56
N THR A 58 -4.18 -10.64 -10.31
CA THR A 58 -3.91 -9.63 -11.33
C THR A 58 -2.42 -9.29 -11.34
N LEU A 59 -1.94 -8.79 -12.49
CA LEU A 59 -0.56 -8.31 -12.62
C LEU A 59 -0.24 -7.20 -11.61
N LYS A 60 -1.17 -6.26 -11.37
CA LYS A 60 -0.99 -5.15 -10.40
C LYS A 60 -0.80 -5.68 -8.97
N CYS A 61 -1.57 -6.67 -8.55
CA CYS A 61 -1.40 -7.31 -7.24
C CYS A 61 -0.06 -8.05 -7.15
N MET A 62 0.28 -8.86 -8.15
CA MET A 62 1.55 -9.61 -8.15
C MET A 62 2.76 -8.67 -8.09
N LEU A 63 2.79 -7.62 -8.91
CA LEU A 63 3.85 -6.61 -8.88
C LEU A 63 3.91 -5.88 -7.55
N GLY A 64 2.76 -5.53 -6.96
CA GLY A 64 2.70 -4.94 -5.63
C GLY A 64 3.27 -5.85 -4.55
N ILE A 65 2.93 -7.15 -4.58
CA ILE A 65 3.48 -8.14 -3.65
C ILE A 65 4.99 -8.23 -3.83
N LEU A 66 5.50 -8.40 -5.05
CA LEU A 66 6.94 -8.49 -5.31
C LEU A 66 7.71 -7.23 -4.87
N ASN A 67 7.06 -6.06 -4.90
CA ASN A 67 7.65 -4.81 -4.42
C ASN A 67 7.46 -4.56 -2.92
N GLY A 68 6.81 -5.47 -2.19
CA GLY A 68 6.53 -5.27 -0.76
C GLY A 68 5.65 -4.04 -0.51
N CYS A 69 4.75 -3.72 -1.44
CA CYS A 69 3.76 -2.67 -1.28
C CYS A 69 2.70 -3.10 -0.25
N TRP A 70 1.97 -2.12 0.29
CA TRP A 70 0.74 -2.39 1.00
C TRP A 70 -0.32 -2.91 0.03
N ILE A 71 -0.87 -4.11 0.30
CA ILE A 71 -2.03 -4.63 -0.42
C ILE A 71 -3.23 -4.52 0.51
N LEU A 72 -4.15 -3.60 0.22
CA LEU A 72 -5.20 -3.19 1.16
C LEU A 72 -6.60 -3.47 0.62
N LYS A 73 -7.49 -3.86 1.54
CA LYS A 73 -8.94 -3.91 1.29
C LYS A 73 -9.50 -2.53 1.02
N PHE A 74 -10.55 -2.44 0.20
CA PHE A 74 -11.19 -1.16 -0.13
C PHE A 74 -11.77 -0.44 1.10
N GLU A 75 -12.03 -1.15 2.20
CA GLU A 75 -12.41 -0.59 3.50
C GLU A 75 -11.42 0.46 4.02
N TRP A 76 -10.13 0.33 3.70
CA TRP A 76 -9.13 1.35 4.00
C TRP A 76 -9.49 2.69 3.35
N VAL A 77 -9.87 2.67 2.07
CA VAL A 77 -10.28 3.88 1.34
C VAL A 77 -11.49 4.53 2.01
N LYS A 78 -12.51 3.73 2.33
CA LYS A 78 -13.71 4.22 3.04
C LYS A 78 -13.38 4.84 4.39
N ALA A 79 -12.48 4.21 5.17
CA ALA A 79 -12.10 4.69 6.48
C ALA A 79 -11.29 5.99 6.42
N CYS A 80 -10.32 6.07 5.50
CA CYS A 80 -9.53 7.27 5.26
C CYS A 80 -10.40 8.43 4.77
N LEU A 81 -11.34 8.20 3.85
CA LEU A 81 -12.26 9.23 3.36
C LEU A 81 -13.16 9.78 4.47
N ARG A 82 -13.63 8.93 5.38
CA ARG A 82 -14.48 9.34 6.51
C ARG A 82 -13.72 10.18 7.53
N ARG A 83 -12.49 9.78 7.86
CA ARG A 83 -11.68 10.46 8.90
C ARG A 83 -10.78 11.56 8.35
N LYS A 84 -10.66 11.66 7.02
CA LYS A 84 -9.78 12.59 6.29
C LYS A 84 -8.31 12.47 6.70
N VAL A 85 -7.88 11.25 7.05
CA VAL A 85 -6.49 10.93 7.42
C VAL A 85 -6.07 9.62 6.78
N CYS A 86 -4.76 9.37 6.67
CA CYS A 86 -4.25 8.05 6.31
C CYS A 86 -4.42 7.12 7.52
N GLU A 87 -5.45 6.26 7.47
CA GLU A 87 -5.66 5.24 8.49
C GLU A 87 -4.53 4.21 8.50
N GLN A 88 -4.31 3.61 9.66
CA GLN A 88 -3.29 2.58 9.86
C GLN A 88 -3.51 1.39 8.92
N GLU A 89 -2.55 1.19 8.02
CA GLU A 89 -2.60 0.27 6.90
C GLU A 89 -2.74 -1.20 7.35
N GLU A 90 -2.06 -1.59 8.43
CA GLU A 90 -2.05 -2.98 8.95
C GLU A 90 -3.46 -3.51 9.28
N LYS A 91 -4.39 -2.62 9.64
CA LYS A 91 -5.79 -2.99 9.97
C LYS A 91 -6.57 -3.48 8.75
N TYR A 92 -6.10 -3.13 7.55
CA TYR A 92 -6.77 -3.37 6.28
C TYR A 92 -5.91 -4.18 5.31
N GLU A 93 -4.71 -4.60 5.74
CA GLU A 93 -3.78 -5.39 4.94
C GLU A 93 -4.35 -6.78 4.66
N ILE A 94 -4.20 -7.23 3.41
CA ILE A 94 -4.52 -8.60 3.02
C ILE A 94 -3.46 -9.54 3.65
N PRO A 95 -3.85 -10.59 4.40
CA PRO A 95 -2.91 -11.43 5.13
C PRO A 95 -2.07 -12.34 4.21
N GLU A 96 -1.18 -13.14 4.80
CA GLU A 96 -0.31 -14.11 4.13
C GLU A 96 0.74 -13.49 3.20
N GLY A 97 0.70 -13.79 1.90
CA GLY A 97 1.72 -13.44 0.92
C GLY A 97 2.06 -11.94 0.88
N PRO A 98 1.07 -11.04 0.70
CA PRO A 98 1.28 -9.60 0.77
C PRO A 98 2.01 -9.13 2.04
N ARG A 99 1.48 -9.50 3.21
CA ARG A 99 2.04 -9.09 4.50
C ARG A 99 3.46 -9.60 4.69
N ARG A 100 3.71 -10.88 4.36
CA ARG A 100 5.05 -11.47 4.43
C ARG A 100 6.03 -10.73 3.53
N SER A 101 5.63 -10.41 2.30
CA SER A 101 6.51 -9.71 1.36
C SER A 101 6.89 -8.31 1.84
N ARG A 102 5.90 -7.54 2.34
CA ARG A 102 6.16 -6.22 2.91
C ARG A 102 7.12 -6.27 4.10
N LEU A 103 6.86 -7.17 5.06
CA LEU A 103 7.72 -7.35 6.23
C LEU A 103 9.15 -7.77 5.85
N ASN A 104 9.29 -8.71 4.90
CA ASN A 104 10.60 -9.09 4.39
C ASN A 104 11.34 -7.88 3.81
N ARG A 105 10.67 -7.04 3.01
CA ARG A 105 11.31 -5.85 2.44
C ARG A 105 11.73 -4.82 3.49
N GLU A 106 10.93 -4.64 4.55
CA GLU A 106 11.29 -3.76 5.67
C GLU A 106 12.50 -4.29 6.44
N GLN A 107 12.55 -5.60 6.71
CA GLN A 107 13.70 -6.22 7.39
C GLN A 107 14.98 -6.11 6.55
N LEU A 108 14.91 -6.37 5.24
CA LEU A 108 16.06 -6.19 4.35
C LEU A 108 16.57 -4.74 4.37
N HIS A 109 15.67 -3.76 4.38
CA HIS A 109 16.06 -2.35 4.46
C HIS A 109 16.73 -1.98 5.78
N LEU A 110 16.40 -2.64 6.89
CA LEU A 110 17.06 -2.42 8.18
C LEU A 110 18.48 -2.98 8.17
N ILE A 111 18.64 -4.25 7.75
CA ILE A 111 19.95 -4.91 7.67
C ILE A 111 20.94 -4.08 6.82
N LEU A 112 20.51 -3.64 5.65
CA LEU A 112 21.36 -2.86 4.74
C LEU A 112 21.70 -1.45 5.24
N LYS A 113 20.91 -0.90 6.16
CA LYS A 113 21.22 0.39 6.80
C LYS A 113 22.23 0.20 7.91
N ASP A 114 22.05 -0.83 8.73
CA ASP A 114 22.98 -1.16 9.81
C ASP A 114 24.39 -1.46 9.24
N ASP A 115 24.49 -2.17 8.11
CA ASP A 115 25.76 -2.43 7.41
C ASP A 115 26.47 -1.16 6.90
N HIS A 116 25.71 -0.08 6.63
CA HIS A 116 26.27 1.16 6.10
C HIS A 116 26.70 2.13 7.20
N ASP A 117 26.11 2.04 8.39
CA ASP A 117 26.48 2.85 9.56
C ASP A 117 27.71 2.25 10.30
N GLU A 118 28.12 1.02 9.99
CA GLU A 118 29.33 0.36 10.51
C GLU A 118 30.60 0.53 9.62
N GLN A 119 30.53 1.31 8.53
CA GLN A 119 31.67 1.62 7.63
C GLN A 119 32.02 3.11 7.61
#